data_AF-A0A1Q8ZU08-F1
#
_entry.id   AF-A0A1Q8ZU08-F1
#
_cell.length_a   1.000
_cell.length_b   1.000
_cell.length_c   1.000
_cell.angle_alpha   90.00
_cell.angle_beta   90.00
_cell.angle_gamma   90.00
#
_symmetry.space_group_name_H-M   'P 1'
#
loop_
_entity.id
_entity.type
_entity.pdbx_description
1 polymer ?
#
loop_
_entity_poly.entity_id
_entity_poly.type
_entity_poly.pdbx_seq_one_letter_code
_entity_poly.pdbx_strand_id
1 'polypeptide(L)'
;MLIIFGGLPGTGKTTTARALARELGAVHIRVDTVEQNIRASGMLRSEVGPAGYLVSYGVARDNLMIGNMVIADSVNSLNVTRDAWRSVAVQLSVPFFEVEVICSDQDEHRRRVETRVTDIEGLKQPSWEDVTARHYDARHYDDWGQGPFILDTAKQSVEQSVNELISKLALIRRQPPSGF
;
A
#
# COMPACT_ATOMS: atom_id res chain seq x y z
N MET A 1 9.77 8.12 8.62
CA MET A 1 8.62 8.54 7.78
C MET A 1 7.96 7.29 7.25
N LEU A 2 6.63 7.24 7.26
CA LEU A 2 5.83 6.12 6.78
C LEU A 2 5.07 6.52 5.50
N ILE A 3 5.22 5.77 4.41
CA ILE A 3 4.49 5.99 3.16
C ILE A 3 3.47 4.87 3.01
N ILE A 4 2.19 5.21 2.95
CA ILE A 4 1.07 4.27 3.04
C ILE A 4 0.42 4.18 1.66
N PHE A 5 0.70 3.11 0.93
CA PHE A 5 0.06 2.83 -0.35
C PHE A 5 -1.26 2.09 -0.14
N GLY A 6 -2.24 2.42 -0.97
CA GLY A 6 -3.48 1.67 -1.09
C GLY A 6 -4.11 1.83 -2.47
N GLY A 7 -5.16 1.06 -2.74
CA GLY A 7 -5.76 0.97 -4.09
C GLY A 7 -6.06 -0.47 -4.51
N LEU A 8 -6.88 -0.64 -5.54
CA LEU A 8 -7.37 -1.95 -5.96
C LEU A 8 -6.27 -2.87 -6.52
N PRO A 9 -6.44 -4.21 -6.47
CA PRO A 9 -5.54 -5.13 -7.15
C PRO A 9 -5.40 -4.76 -8.64
N GLY A 10 -4.17 -4.83 -9.17
CA GLY A 10 -3.90 -4.50 -10.58
C GLY A 10 -3.63 -3.02 -10.90
N THR A 11 -3.80 -2.09 -9.94
CA THR A 11 -3.55 -0.65 -10.19
C THR A 11 -2.08 -0.24 -10.24
N GLY A 12 -1.13 -1.16 -10.08
CA GLY A 12 0.31 -0.85 -10.14
C GLY A 12 1.00 -0.50 -8.82
N LYS A 13 0.28 -0.54 -7.68
CA LYS A 13 0.81 -0.27 -6.32
C LYS A 13 2.18 -0.89 -6.05
N THR A 14 2.28 -2.22 -6.09
CA THR A 14 3.49 -2.94 -5.73
C THR A 14 4.66 -2.61 -6.66
N THR A 15 4.39 -2.38 -7.95
CA THR A 15 5.43 -1.98 -8.90
C THR A 15 6.00 -0.62 -8.52
N THR A 16 5.15 0.37 -8.27
CA THR A 16 5.58 1.71 -7.88
C THR A 16 6.21 1.73 -6.49
N ALA A 17 5.61 1.07 -5.49
CA ALA A 17 6.10 0.98 -4.12
C ALA A 17 7.51 0.38 -4.07
N ARG A 18 7.76 -0.68 -4.83
CA ARG A 18 9.07 -1.33 -4.92
C ARG A 18 10.11 -0.46 -5.62
N ALA A 19 9.74 0.21 -6.70
CA ALA A 19 10.64 1.13 -7.39
C ALA A 19 11.01 2.30 -6.48
N LEU A 20 10.03 2.91 -5.81
CA LEU A 20 10.23 3.96 -4.83
C LEU A 20 11.10 3.50 -3.64
N ALA A 21 10.89 2.27 -3.15
CA ALA A 21 11.69 1.71 -2.07
C ALA A 21 13.18 1.64 -2.43
N ARG A 22 13.50 1.24 -3.66
CA ARG A 22 14.88 1.18 -4.16
C ARG A 22 15.50 2.57 -4.23
N GLU A 23 14.80 3.54 -4.81
CA GLU A 23 15.30 4.92 -4.92
C GLU A 23 15.53 5.58 -3.55
N LEU A 24 14.65 5.31 -2.57
CA LEU A 24 14.73 5.92 -1.25
C LEU A 24 15.57 5.14 -0.24
N GLY A 25 16.02 3.92 -0.57
CA GLY A 25 16.58 2.99 0.41
C GLY A 25 15.59 2.64 1.54
N ALA A 26 14.28 2.63 1.23
CA ALA A 26 13.22 2.41 2.20
C ALA A 26 12.89 0.93 2.39
N VAL A 27 12.40 0.58 3.58
CA VAL A 27 11.89 -0.77 3.89
C VAL A 27 10.53 -0.95 3.25
N HIS A 28 10.41 -1.91 2.33
CA HIS A 28 9.15 -2.25 1.67
C HIS A 28 8.45 -3.37 2.43
N ILE A 29 7.26 -3.07 2.98
CA ILE A 29 6.41 -4.04 3.67
C ILE A 29 5.20 -4.30 2.78
N ARG A 30 5.16 -5.50 2.19
CA ARG A 30 4.05 -5.93 1.34
C ARG A 30 3.12 -6.88 2.09
N VAL A 31 1.89 -6.46 2.35
CA VAL A 31 0.92 -7.24 3.14
C VAL A 31 0.58 -8.56 2.45
N ASP A 32 0.42 -8.61 1.12
CA ASP A 32 0.21 -9.88 0.39
C ASP A 32 1.28 -10.93 0.72
N THR A 33 2.55 -10.50 0.82
CA THR A 33 3.66 -11.40 1.13
C THR A 33 3.53 -11.93 2.56
N VAL A 34 3.21 -11.05 3.50
CA VAL A 34 3.02 -11.44 4.91
C VAL A 34 1.85 -12.41 5.04
N GLU A 35 0.69 -12.10 4.46
CA GLU A 35 -0.49 -12.97 4.50
C GLU A 35 -0.22 -14.33 3.88
N GLN A 36 0.46 -14.38 2.73
CA GLN A 36 0.77 -15.66 2.09
C GLN A 36 1.72 -16.50 2.95
N ASN A 37 2.73 -15.90 3.58
CA ASN A 37 3.64 -16.64 4.47
C ASN A 37 2.91 -17.14 5.72
N ILE A 38 1.95 -16.36 6.26
CA ILE A 38 1.10 -16.83 7.35
C ILE A 38 0.28 -18.04 6.90
N ARG A 39 -0.30 -18.04 5.68
CA ARG A 39 -1.01 -19.22 5.13
C ARG A 39 -0.08 -20.42 4.97
N ALA A 40 1.09 -20.21 4.38
CA ALA A 40 2.09 -21.25 4.13
C ALA A 40 2.65 -21.88 5.41
N SER A 41 2.57 -21.20 6.56
CA SER A 41 3.02 -21.75 7.84
C SER A 41 2.25 -23.01 8.27
N GLY A 42 1.05 -23.24 7.75
CA GLY A 42 0.18 -24.35 8.16
C GLY A 42 -0.36 -24.24 9.59
N MET A 43 -0.06 -23.15 10.31
CA MET A 43 -0.42 -22.94 11.72
C MET A 43 -1.82 -22.33 11.92
N LEU A 44 -2.44 -21.88 10.84
CA LEU A 44 -3.75 -21.23 10.87
C LEU A 44 -4.86 -22.22 11.20
N ARG A 45 -5.63 -21.95 12.25
CA ARG A 45 -6.89 -22.65 12.55
C ARG A 45 -8.06 -22.18 11.66
N SER A 46 -7.94 -20.98 11.10
CA SER A 46 -8.96 -20.28 10.29
C SER A 46 -8.29 -19.40 9.23
N GLU A 47 -9.03 -18.54 8.53
CA GLU A 47 -8.42 -17.57 7.61
C GLU A 47 -7.40 -16.64 8.31
N VAL A 48 -6.49 -16.05 7.53
CA VAL A 48 -5.48 -15.09 8.02
C VAL A 48 -6.11 -13.95 8.81
N GLY A 49 -7.30 -13.50 8.40
CA GLY A 49 -8.01 -12.38 9.03
C GLY A 49 -7.11 -11.13 9.11
N PRO A 50 -7.12 -10.39 10.23
CA PRO A 50 -6.32 -9.17 10.37
C PRO A 50 -4.82 -9.43 10.61
N ALA A 51 -4.39 -10.70 10.76
CA ALA A 51 -3.03 -11.02 11.20
C ALA A 51 -1.95 -10.45 10.28
N GLY A 52 -2.18 -10.44 8.97
CA GLY A 52 -1.23 -9.86 8.00
C GLY A 52 -0.97 -8.39 8.24
N TYR A 53 -2.02 -7.60 8.47
CA TYR A 53 -1.91 -6.19 8.82
C TYR A 53 -1.26 -5.99 10.19
N LEU A 54 -1.67 -6.74 11.22
CA LEU A 54 -1.11 -6.62 12.58
C LEU A 54 0.40 -6.87 12.61
N VAL A 55 0.87 -7.92 11.93
CA VAL A 55 2.31 -8.20 11.79
C VAL A 55 3.01 -7.06 11.07
N SER A 56 2.39 -6.57 9.98
CA SER A 56 2.95 -5.49 9.16
C SER A 56 3.06 -4.17 9.91
N TYR A 57 2.10 -3.82 10.78
CA TYR A 57 2.18 -2.65 11.67
C TYR A 57 3.35 -2.76 12.66
N GLY A 58 3.56 -3.93 13.25
CA GLY A 58 4.67 -4.17 14.17
C GLY A 58 6.03 -4.01 13.49
N VAL A 59 6.22 -4.65 12.32
CA VAL A 59 7.46 -4.54 11.55
C VAL A 59 7.73 -3.10 11.10
N ALA A 60 6.69 -2.37 10.72
CA ALA A 60 6.83 -0.95 10.37
C ALA A 60 7.26 -0.11 11.57
N ARG A 61 6.62 -0.31 12.73
CA ARG A 61 6.95 0.40 13.97
C ARG A 61 8.42 0.23 14.32
N ASP A 62 8.93 -1.00 14.34
CA ASP A 62 10.32 -1.29 14.70
C ASP A 62 11.31 -0.62 13.74
N ASN A 63 11.02 -0.66 12.43
CA ASN A 63 11.86 0.01 11.44
C ASN A 63 11.83 1.54 11.56
N LEU A 64 10.67 2.12 11.82
CA LEU A 64 10.55 3.56 12.03
C LEU A 64 11.30 4.00 13.29
N MET A 65 11.28 3.20 14.37
CA MET A 65 11.99 3.49 15.62
C MET A 65 13.52 3.54 15.44
N ILE A 66 14.07 2.71 14.56
CA ILE A 66 15.52 2.74 14.24
C ILE A 66 15.88 3.73 13.13
N GLY A 67 14.93 4.58 12.71
CA GLY A 67 15.16 5.68 11.77
C GLY A 67 14.96 5.35 10.30
N ASN A 68 14.53 4.13 9.95
CA ASN A 68 14.28 3.76 8.56
C ASN A 68 13.02 4.43 8.01
N MET A 69 13.00 4.66 6.70
CA MET A 69 11.77 4.96 5.98
C MET A 69 11.05 3.66 5.66
N VAL A 70 9.72 3.65 5.78
CA VAL A 70 8.90 2.45 5.53
C VAL A 70 7.87 2.78 4.45
N ILE A 71 7.71 1.87 3.49
CA ILE A 71 6.63 1.87 2.50
C ILE A 71 5.72 0.69 2.79
N ALA A 72 4.49 0.98 3.23
CA ALA A 72 3.44 -0.01 3.45
C ALA A 72 2.66 -0.21 2.14
N ASP A 73 2.75 -1.40 1.56
CA ASP A 73 2.10 -1.80 0.31
C ASP A 73 1.01 -2.81 0.58
N SER A 74 -0.24 -2.38 0.45
CA SER A 74 -1.42 -3.21 0.65
C SER A 74 -2.62 -2.67 -0.12
N VAL A 75 -3.73 -3.40 -0.14
CA VAL A 75 -4.98 -2.88 -0.73
C VAL A 75 -5.51 -1.70 0.08
N ASN A 76 -5.38 -1.73 1.41
CA ASN A 76 -5.77 -0.65 2.33
C ASN A 76 -7.19 -0.12 2.07
N SER A 77 -8.14 -1.05 1.89
CA SER A 77 -9.48 -0.71 1.45
C SER A 77 -10.41 -0.23 2.57
N LEU A 78 -10.06 -0.47 3.85
CA LEU A 78 -10.91 -0.09 4.98
C LEU A 78 -10.28 1.05 5.77
N ASN A 79 -11.08 2.01 6.22
CA ASN A 79 -10.66 3.13 7.06
C ASN A 79 -9.93 2.65 8.30
N VAL A 80 -10.42 1.60 8.97
CA VAL A 80 -9.76 1.02 10.16
C VAL A 80 -8.33 0.55 9.88
N THR A 81 -8.06 0.00 8.69
CA THR A 81 -6.70 -0.43 8.32
C THR A 81 -5.78 0.75 8.02
N ARG A 82 -6.32 1.82 7.42
CA ARG A 82 -5.62 3.07 7.13
C ARG A 82 -5.33 3.85 8.42
N ASP A 83 -6.30 3.95 9.33
CA ASP A 83 -6.16 4.54 10.66
C ASP A 83 -5.08 3.86 11.49
N ALA A 84 -5.01 2.52 11.43
CA ALA A 84 -3.97 1.76 12.12
C ALA A 84 -2.58 2.06 11.55
N TRP A 85 -2.43 2.18 10.22
CA TRP A 85 -1.16 2.63 9.61
C TRP A 85 -0.77 4.04 10.07
N ARG A 86 -1.70 5.00 10.01
CA ARG A 86 -1.47 6.38 10.49
C ARG A 86 -1.07 6.39 11.97
N SER A 87 -1.74 5.59 12.78
CA SER A 87 -1.48 5.49 14.22
C SER A 87 -0.05 5.05 14.53
N VAL A 88 0.55 4.16 13.73
CA VAL A 88 1.97 3.76 13.88
C VAL A 88 2.88 4.98 13.75
N ALA A 89 2.65 5.83 12.75
CA ALA A 89 3.45 7.02 12.52
C ALA A 89 3.22 8.10 13.60
N VAL A 90 1.95 8.35 13.95
CA VAL A 90 1.55 9.32 14.98
C VAL A 90 2.16 8.98 16.33
N GLN A 91 2.08 7.71 16.77
CA GLN A 91 2.64 7.28 18.06
C GLN A 91 4.16 7.47 18.15
N LEU A 92 4.86 7.42 17.02
CA LEU A 92 6.31 7.64 16.95
C LEU A 92 6.67 9.10 16.62
N SER A 93 5.69 9.99 16.48
CA SER A 93 5.87 11.38 16.04
C SER A 93 6.69 11.50 14.76
N VAL A 94 6.49 10.56 13.82
CA VAL A 94 7.11 10.59 12.49
C VAL A 94 6.08 11.00 11.44
N PRO A 95 6.47 11.74 10.39
CA PRO A 95 5.57 12.07 9.30
C PRO A 95 5.07 10.82 8.57
N PHE A 96 3.83 10.86 8.09
CA PHE A 96 3.30 9.89 7.14
C PHE A 96 2.79 10.55 5.85
N PHE A 97 2.72 9.78 4.77
CA PHE A 97 2.21 10.21 3.48
C PHE A 97 1.36 9.10 2.86
N GLU A 98 0.10 9.40 2.53
CA GLU A 98 -0.84 8.44 1.98
C GLU A 98 -0.92 8.57 0.45
N VAL A 99 -0.87 7.43 -0.23
CA VAL A 99 -0.89 7.34 -1.70
C VAL A 99 -2.00 6.37 -2.10
N GLU A 100 -3.04 6.89 -2.75
CA GLU A 100 -4.03 6.05 -3.41
C GLU A 100 -3.59 5.84 -4.86
N VAL A 101 -3.36 4.57 -5.24
CA VAL A 101 -2.94 4.22 -6.59
C VAL A 101 -4.12 3.68 -7.38
N ILE A 102 -4.47 4.39 -8.44
CA ILE A 102 -5.56 4.05 -9.36
C ILE A 102 -5.02 3.72 -10.77
N CYS A 103 -5.88 3.15 -11.59
CA CYS A 103 -5.69 3.01 -13.03
C CYS A 103 -6.97 3.52 -13.69
N SER A 104 -6.97 4.75 -14.22
CA SER A 104 -8.20 5.34 -14.77
C SER A 104 -8.68 4.68 -16.06
N ASP A 105 -7.78 4.02 -16.78
CA ASP A 105 -8.09 3.21 -17.95
C ASP A 105 -8.58 1.83 -17.48
N GLN A 106 -9.88 1.57 -17.64
CA GLN A 106 -10.51 0.33 -17.19
C GLN A 106 -10.09 -0.89 -18.03
N ASP A 107 -9.86 -0.72 -19.33
CA ASP A 107 -9.44 -1.82 -20.20
C ASP A 107 -8.02 -2.25 -19.86
N GLU A 108 -7.14 -1.29 -19.62
CA GLU A 108 -5.79 -1.56 -19.13
C GLU A 108 -5.80 -2.14 -17.71
N HIS A 109 -6.64 -1.64 -16.80
CA HIS A 109 -6.76 -2.19 -15.45
C HIS A 109 -7.22 -3.65 -15.50
N ARG A 110 -8.25 -3.96 -16.29
CA ARG A 110 -8.73 -5.32 -16.52
C ARG A 110 -7.62 -6.21 -17.09
N ARG A 111 -6.98 -5.76 -18.17
CA ARG A 111 -5.86 -6.48 -18.80
C ARG A 111 -4.77 -6.80 -17.79
N ARG A 112 -4.39 -5.83 -16.93
CA ARG A 112 -3.40 -6.03 -15.87
C ARG A 112 -3.86 -7.06 -14.84
N VAL A 113 -5.12 -7.06 -14.42
CA VAL A 113 -5.63 -8.06 -13.47
C VAL A 113 -5.60 -9.46 -14.08
N GLU A 114 -6.08 -9.61 -15.32
CA GLU A 114 -6.23 -10.90 -15.98
C GLU A 114 -4.90 -11.51 -16.46
N THR A 115 -3.90 -10.69 -16.80
CA THR A 115 -2.61 -11.16 -17.34
C THR A 115 -1.47 -11.18 -16.33
N ARG A 116 -1.69 -10.66 -15.12
CA ARG A 116 -0.63 -10.56 -14.12
C ARG A 116 -0.16 -11.94 -13.69
N VAL A 117 1.16 -12.08 -13.66
CA VAL A 117 1.84 -13.17 -12.96
C VAL A 117 2.24 -12.67 -11.58
N THR A 118 1.83 -13.40 -10.54
CA THR A 118 2.28 -13.13 -9.17
C THR A 118 3.74 -13.54 -9.01
N ASP A 119 4.52 -12.72 -8.31
CA ASP A 119 5.87 -13.05 -7.83
C ASP A 119 5.86 -13.67 -6.43
N ILE A 120 4.67 -13.92 -5.86
CA ILE A 120 4.48 -14.61 -4.59
C ILE A 120 3.97 -16.02 -4.87
N GLU A 121 4.77 -17.02 -4.47
CA GLU A 121 4.45 -18.44 -4.64
C GLU A 121 3.15 -18.83 -3.93
N GLY A 122 2.27 -19.52 -4.65
CA GLY A 122 0.99 -20.02 -4.12
C GLY A 122 -0.09 -18.96 -3.90
N LEU A 123 0.19 -17.67 -4.14
CA LEU A 123 -0.80 -16.61 -4.00
C LEU A 123 -1.82 -16.66 -5.15
N LYS A 124 -3.09 -16.90 -4.82
CA LYS A 124 -4.19 -16.79 -5.79
C LYS A 124 -4.53 -15.32 -6.02
N GLN A 125 -4.54 -14.91 -7.28
CA GLN A 125 -4.93 -13.56 -7.66
C GLN A 125 -6.45 -13.44 -7.80
N PRO A 126 -7.04 -12.27 -7.48
CA PRO A 126 -8.46 -12.04 -7.68
C PRO A 126 -8.80 -12.02 -9.18
N SER A 127 -10.01 -12.45 -9.54
CA SER A 127 -10.53 -12.23 -10.89
C SER A 127 -10.90 -10.77 -11.12
N TRP A 128 -11.22 -10.40 -12.37
CA TRP A 128 -11.74 -9.06 -12.66
C TRP A 128 -13.09 -8.81 -11.97
N GLU A 129 -13.94 -9.81 -11.89
CA GLU A 129 -15.22 -9.77 -11.16
C GLU A 129 -14.97 -9.52 -9.67
N ASP A 130 -13.98 -10.17 -9.05
CA ASP A 130 -13.62 -9.92 -7.65
C ASP A 130 -13.12 -8.49 -7.42
N VAL A 131 -12.39 -7.91 -8.39
CA VAL A 131 -11.88 -6.54 -8.28
C VAL A 131 -13.01 -5.52 -8.42
N THR A 132 -13.88 -5.69 -9.40
CA THR A 132 -15.03 -4.81 -9.62
C THR A 132 -16.05 -4.90 -8.48
N ALA A 133 -16.32 -6.09 -7.95
CA ALA A 133 -17.18 -6.26 -6.79
C ALA A 133 -16.66 -5.48 -5.57
N ARG A 134 -15.33 -5.45 -5.35
CA ARG A 134 -14.72 -4.63 -4.28
C ARG A 134 -14.87 -3.14 -4.50
N HIS A 135 -14.77 -2.67 -5.75
CA HIS A 135 -14.90 -1.25 -6.07
C HIS A 135 -16.31 -0.71 -5.78
N TYR A 136 -17.34 -1.50 -6.07
CA TYR A 136 -18.74 -1.05 -5.96
C TYR A 136 -19.41 -1.39 -4.62
N ASP A 137 -18.78 -2.22 -3.77
CA ASP A 137 -19.30 -2.51 -2.43
C ASP A 137 -18.56 -1.68 -1.39
N ALA A 138 -19.24 -0.67 -0.82
CA ALA A 138 -18.72 0.17 0.25
C ALA A 138 -18.34 -0.61 1.52
N ARG A 139 -18.75 -1.87 1.66
CA ARG A 139 -18.25 -2.75 2.76
C ARG A 139 -16.84 -3.27 2.51
N HIS A 140 -16.37 -3.18 1.27
CA HIS A 140 -15.10 -3.73 0.82
C HIS A 140 -14.08 -2.65 0.45
N TYR A 141 -14.54 -1.45 0.07
CA TYR A 141 -13.67 -0.30 -0.22
C TYR A 141 -14.30 1.02 0.25
N ASP A 142 -13.77 1.54 1.35
CA ASP A 142 -14.13 2.82 1.91
C ASP A 142 -13.52 3.96 1.08
N ASP A 143 -14.30 5.02 0.88
CA ASP A 143 -13.81 6.28 0.31
C ASP A 143 -12.61 6.81 1.12
N TRP A 144 -11.55 7.21 0.41
CA TRP A 144 -10.37 7.83 1.02
C TRP A 144 -10.63 9.28 1.45
N GLY A 145 -11.69 9.89 0.94
CA GLY A 145 -11.97 11.31 1.12
C GLY A 145 -10.91 12.19 0.45
N GLN A 146 -10.67 13.38 0.99
CA GLN A 146 -9.76 14.38 0.39
C GLN A 146 -8.29 14.24 0.83
N GLY A 147 -7.94 13.14 1.53
CA GLY A 147 -6.66 12.97 2.22
C GLY A 147 -5.47 12.50 1.38
N PRO A 148 -5.59 11.47 0.53
CA PRO A 148 -4.42 10.87 -0.10
C PRO A 148 -3.94 11.66 -1.31
N PHE A 149 -2.67 11.46 -1.66
CA PHE A 149 -2.18 11.78 -2.99
C PHE A 149 -2.64 10.69 -3.97
N ILE A 150 -3.42 11.07 -4.98
CA ILE A 150 -3.89 10.14 -6.01
C ILE A 150 -2.83 9.99 -7.10
N LEU A 151 -2.35 8.77 -7.29
CA LEU A 151 -1.41 8.38 -8.33
C LEU A 151 -2.12 7.54 -9.39
N ASP A 152 -2.26 8.09 -10.60
CA ASP A 152 -2.90 7.40 -11.72
C ASP A 152 -1.88 6.74 -12.65
N THR A 153 -1.75 5.42 -12.57
CA THR A 153 -0.77 4.64 -13.33
C THR A 153 -1.20 4.32 -14.77
N ALA A 154 -2.38 4.78 -15.19
CA ALA A 154 -2.77 4.75 -16.59
C ALA A 154 -2.12 5.89 -17.38
N LYS A 155 -1.76 6.99 -16.71
CA LYS A 155 -1.30 8.24 -17.35
C LYS A 155 0.20 8.43 -17.37
N GLN A 156 0.95 7.59 -16.67
CA GLN A 156 2.38 7.77 -16.51
C GLN A 156 3.12 6.45 -16.29
N SER A 157 4.40 6.46 -16.64
CA SER A 157 5.32 5.36 -16.40
C SER A 157 5.62 5.21 -14.90
N VAL A 158 6.21 4.06 -14.53
CA VAL A 158 6.70 3.81 -13.17
C VAL A 158 7.75 4.85 -12.77
N GLU A 159 8.67 5.19 -13.67
CA GLU A 159 9.72 6.19 -13.43
C GLU A 159 9.12 7.58 -13.16
N GLN A 160 8.17 8.01 -13.98
CA GLN A 160 7.45 9.28 -13.79
C GLN A 160 6.72 9.30 -12.45
N SER A 161 6.02 8.21 -12.12
CA SER A 161 5.32 8.05 -10.84
C SER A 161 6.27 8.17 -9.66
N VAL A 162 7.43 7.52 -9.72
CA VAL A 162 8.45 7.55 -8.66
C VAL A 162 9.03 8.96 -8.51
N ASN A 163 9.37 9.63 -9.61
CA ASN A 163 9.90 10.99 -9.60
C ASN A 163 8.90 12.00 -9.00
N GLU A 164 7.61 11.84 -9.33
CA GLU A 164 6.54 12.65 -8.76
C GLU A 164 6.43 12.44 -7.24
N LEU A 165 6.42 11.18 -6.78
CA LEU A 165 6.36 10.84 -5.37
C LEU A 165 7.57 11.39 -4.60
N ILE A 166 8.79 11.24 -5.12
CA ILE A 166 10.00 11.81 -4.51
C ILE A 166 9.88 13.33 -4.36
N SER A 167 9.38 14.00 -5.40
CA SER A 167 9.18 15.46 -5.38
C SER A 167 8.19 15.88 -4.29
N LYS A 168 7.08 15.15 -4.13
CA LYS A 168 6.08 15.40 -3.06
C LYS A 168 6.67 15.14 -1.68
N LEU A 169 7.40 14.04 -1.50
CA LEU A 169 8.03 13.68 -0.23
C LEU A 169 9.07 14.72 0.21
N ALA A 170 9.83 15.30 -0.74
CA ALA A 170 10.77 16.37 -0.45
C ALA A 170 10.09 17.63 0.09
N LEU A 171 8.88 17.95 -0.36
CA LEU A 171 8.10 19.08 0.16
C LEU A 171 7.62 18.82 1.60
N ILE A 172 7.15 17.60 1.89
CA ILE A 172 6.69 17.21 3.23
C ILE A 172 7.83 17.28 4.24
N ARG A 173 9.03 16.82 3.88
CA ARG A 173 10.21 16.87 4.76
C ARG A 173 10.69 18.30 5.07
N ARG A 174 10.29 19.29 4.27
CA ARG A 174 10.64 20.71 4.47
C ARG A 174 9.63 21.45 5.35
N GLN A 175 8.46 20.89 5.60
CA GLN A 175 7.50 21.49 6.52
C GLN A 175 7.96 21.21 7.96
N PRO A 176 8.10 22.24 8.82
CA PRO A 176 8.35 22.01 10.24
C PRO A 176 7.19 21.18 10.82
N PRO A 177 7.45 20.32 11.82
CA PRO A 177 6.36 19.62 12.49
C PRO A 177 5.36 20.66 13.00
N SER A 178 4.12 20.60 12.52
CA SER A 178 3.02 21.42 13.01
C SER A 178 2.98 21.21 14.53
N GLY A 179 3.22 22.28 15.28
CA GLY A 179 3.25 22.25 16.73
C GLY A 179 1.94 21.67 17.29
N PHE A 180 2.10 20.89 18.36
CA PHE A 180 1.04 20.40 19.23
C PHE A 180 0.22 21.54 19.84
#